data_AF-A0A6B3SV73-F1
#
_entry.id   AF-A0A6B3SV73-F1
#
_cell.length_a   1.000
_cell.length_b   1.000
_cell.length_c   1.000
_cell.angle_alpha   90.00
_cell.angle_beta   90.00
_cell.angle_gamma   90.00
#
_symmetry.space_group_name_H-M   'P 1'
#
loop_
_entity.id
_entity.type
_entity.pdbx_description
1 polymer ?
#
loop_
_entity_poly.entity_id
_entity_poly.type
_entity_poly.pdbx_seq_one_letter_code
_entity_poly.pdbx_strand_id
1 'polypeptide(L)'
;MMKPGSLVGRSRWPNQNAHPDHWLKPVSGQVLDFCDVRAWANSIDFPEDVPHAGAVMGHALKLKAEGRLDGLTPVLWDFDTHRRVFWERTDSLRPYDEDVILWRAAKAMRLDQIEHPRRRRQRDIREFLPEKQKHLSFA
;
A
#
# COMPACT_ATOMS: atom_id res chain seq x y z
N MET A 1 -7.76 11.55 4.89
CA MET A 1 -8.44 10.49 4.11
C MET A 1 -7.91 10.55 2.69
N MET A 2 -7.42 9.43 2.15
CA MET A 2 -6.97 9.35 0.75
C MET A 2 -8.17 9.54 -0.19
N LYS A 3 -7.99 10.23 -1.31
CA LYS A 3 -9.08 10.42 -2.29
C LYS A 3 -9.24 9.15 -3.14
N PRO A 4 -10.48 8.73 -3.46
CA PRO A 4 -10.70 7.71 -4.48
C PRO A 4 -9.94 8.02 -5.78
N GLY A 5 -9.38 6.99 -6.40
CA GLY A 5 -8.52 7.10 -7.58
C GLY A 5 -7.04 7.37 -7.28
N SER A 6 -6.67 7.77 -6.05
CA SER A 6 -5.26 8.00 -5.70
C SER A 6 -4.45 6.72 -5.71
N LEU A 7 -3.21 6.80 -6.19
CA LEU A 7 -2.24 5.70 -6.11
C LEU A 7 -1.58 5.69 -4.73
N VAL A 8 -1.57 4.53 -4.11
CA VAL A 8 -1.03 4.29 -2.77
C VAL A 8 -0.05 3.12 -2.76
N GLY A 9 0.86 3.17 -1.80
CA GLY A 9 1.73 2.09 -1.38
C GLY A 9 1.48 1.70 0.07
N ARG A 10 2.07 0.58 0.50
CA ARG A 10 1.95 0.04 1.87
C ARG A 10 3.18 -0.80 2.22
N SER A 11 4.36 -0.40 1.76
CA SER A 11 5.61 -1.14 1.95
C SER A 11 5.55 -2.58 1.43
N ARG A 12 4.72 -2.82 0.40
CA ARG A 12 4.58 -4.13 -0.26
C ARG A 12 5.68 -4.25 -1.30
N TRP A 13 6.89 -4.59 -0.86
CA TRP A 13 8.08 -4.69 -1.70
C TRP A 13 8.37 -6.16 -2.02
N PRO A 14 8.09 -6.64 -3.24
CA PRO A 14 8.32 -8.04 -3.56
C PRO A 14 9.80 -8.38 -3.47
N ASN A 15 10.09 -9.59 -2.97
CA ASN A 15 11.45 -10.10 -2.74
C ASN A 15 12.31 -9.27 -1.77
N GLN A 16 11.72 -8.49 -0.85
CA GLN A 16 12.47 -7.70 0.14
C GLN A 16 13.45 -8.51 1.02
N ASN A 17 13.25 -9.83 1.14
CA ASN A 17 14.14 -10.71 1.90
C ASN A 17 15.32 -11.25 1.07
N ALA A 18 15.34 -11.03 -0.25
CA ALA A 18 16.41 -11.45 -1.16
C ALA A 18 17.54 -10.41 -1.22
N HIS A 19 18.55 -10.67 -2.05
CA HIS A 19 19.57 -9.66 -2.40
C HIS A 19 18.89 -8.41 -2.97
N PRO A 20 19.33 -7.18 -2.62
CA PRO A 20 18.71 -5.92 -3.07
C PRO A 20 18.51 -5.79 -4.57
N ASP A 21 19.40 -6.39 -5.36
CA ASP A 21 19.32 -6.39 -6.82
C ASP A 21 18.07 -7.11 -7.34
N HIS A 22 17.55 -8.07 -6.57
CA HIS A 22 16.37 -8.87 -6.92
C HIS A 22 15.07 -8.28 -6.36
N TRP A 23 15.14 -7.15 -5.64
CA TRP A 23 13.95 -6.46 -5.15
C TRP A 23 13.20 -5.85 -6.32
N LEU A 24 11.93 -6.20 -6.45
CA LEU A 24 11.03 -5.60 -7.43
C LEU A 24 10.49 -4.27 -6.90
N LYS A 25 9.94 -3.46 -7.80
CA LYS A 25 9.28 -2.20 -7.42
C LYS A 25 8.13 -2.46 -6.45
N PRO A 26 7.79 -1.49 -5.58
CA PRO A 26 6.62 -1.59 -4.71
C PRO A 26 5.35 -1.82 -5.53
N VAL A 27 4.47 -2.67 -5.01
CA VAL A 27 3.15 -2.92 -5.59
C VAL A 27 2.29 -1.67 -5.43
N SER A 28 1.71 -1.18 -6.54
CA SER A 28 0.82 -0.02 -6.52
C SER A 28 -0.62 -0.43 -6.23
N GLY A 29 -1.31 0.34 -5.40
CA GLY A 29 -2.75 0.20 -5.16
C GLY A 29 -3.50 1.45 -5.60
N GLN A 30 -4.73 1.28 -6.08
CA GLN A 30 -5.65 2.38 -6.32
C GLN A 30 -6.72 2.42 -5.24
N VAL A 31 -6.89 3.57 -4.60
CA VAL A 31 -7.98 3.76 -3.62
C VAL A 31 -9.32 3.69 -4.34
N LEU A 32 -10.21 2.85 -3.85
CA LEU A 32 -11.59 2.78 -4.31
C LEU A 32 -12.50 3.60 -3.40
N ASP A 33 -13.66 4.01 -3.92
CA ASP A 33 -14.73 4.47 -3.05
C ASP A 33 -15.31 3.28 -2.27
N PHE A 34 -15.77 3.51 -1.04
CA PHE A 34 -16.35 2.42 -0.22
C PHE A 34 -17.69 1.93 -0.77
N CYS A 35 -18.33 2.67 -1.69
CA CYS A 35 -19.49 2.25 -2.46
C CYS A 35 -19.16 1.71 -3.86
N ASP A 36 -17.88 1.61 -4.23
CA ASP A 36 -17.47 1.05 -5.54
C ASP A 36 -17.79 -0.45 -5.59
N VAL A 37 -18.49 -0.90 -6.64
CA VAL A 37 -18.87 -2.31 -6.83
C VAL A 37 -17.65 -3.24 -6.80
N ARG A 38 -16.49 -2.78 -7.29
CA ARG A 38 -15.26 -3.56 -7.30
C ARG A 38 -14.75 -3.84 -5.88
N ALA A 39 -15.04 -2.96 -4.92
CA ALA A 39 -14.64 -3.15 -3.53
C ALA A 39 -15.38 -4.30 -2.84
N TRP A 40 -16.53 -4.70 -3.41
CA TRP A 40 -17.46 -5.68 -2.85
C TRP A 40 -17.61 -6.93 -3.71
N ALA A 41 -17.18 -6.90 -4.97
CA ALA A 41 -17.18 -8.05 -5.85
C ALA A 41 -16.48 -9.26 -5.21
N ASN A 42 -17.10 -10.44 -5.34
CA ASN A 42 -16.62 -11.70 -4.77
C ASN A 42 -16.37 -11.66 -3.25
N SER A 43 -17.08 -10.80 -2.53
CA SER A 43 -17.07 -10.77 -1.06
C SER A 43 -18.10 -11.74 -0.47
N ILE A 44 -18.08 -11.93 0.86
CA ILE A 44 -19.09 -12.75 1.55
C ILE A 44 -20.49 -12.15 1.39
N ASP A 45 -20.59 -10.82 1.43
CA ASP A 45 -21.87 -10.11 1.31
C ASP A 45 -22.38 -10.08 -0.15
N PHE A 46 -21.47 -10.17 -1.12
CA PHE A 46 -21.75 -10.17 -2.55
C PHE A 46 -20.91 -11.24 -3.26
N PRO A 47 -21.34 -12.51 -3.26
CA PRO A 47 -20.60 -13.63 -3.85
C PRO A 47 -20.76 -13.69 -5.38
N GLU A 48 -20.65 -12.54 -6.04
CA GLU A 48 -20.78 -12.36 -7.48
C GLU A 48 -19.72 -11.36 -7.98
N ASP A 49 -19.31 -11.51 -9.24
CA ASP A 49 -18.23 -10.70 -9.81
C ASP A 49 -18.66 -9.26 -10.11
N VAL A 50 -19.94 -9.07 -10.42
CA VAL A 50 -20.52 -7.75 -10.76
C VAL A 50 -21.77 -7.51 -9.93
N PRO A 51 -21.63 -7.08 -8.66
CA PRO A 51 -22.78 -6.86 -7.81
C PRO A 51 -23.60 -5.65 -8.22
N HIS A 52 -24.91 -5.70 -7.95
CA HIS A 52 -25.81 -4.60 -8.27
C HIS A 52 -25.45 -3.34 -7.48
N ALA A 53 -25.15 -2.24 -8.19
CA ALA A 53 -24.64 -1.00 -7.59
C ALA A 53 -25.55 -0.42 -6.48
N GLY A 54 -26.87 -0.50 -6.66
CA GLY A 54 -27.82 -0.03 -5.62
C GLY A 54 -27.77 -0.86 -4.33
N ALA A 55 -27.51 -2.16 -4.43
CA ALA A 55 -27.40 -3.04 -3.26
C ALA A 55 -26.08 -2.78 -2.51
N VAL A 56 -24.98 -2.64 -3.26
CA VAL A 56 -23.67 -2.25 -2.71
C VAL A 56 -23.76 -0.92 -1.98
N MET A 57 -24.35 0.10 -2.60
CA MET A 57 -24.51 1.43 -2.00
C MET A 57 -25.28 1.35 -0.66
N GLY A 58 -26.43 0.67 -0.64
CA GLY A 58 -27.23 0.51 0.57
C GLY A 58 -26.47 -0.22 1.69
N HIS A 59 -25.78 -1.31 1.35
CA HIS A 59 -24.98 -2.09 2.31
C HIS A 59 -23.79 -1.29 2.85
N ALA A 60 -23.03 -0.65 1.98
CA ALA A 60 -21.85 0.13 2.34
C ALA A 60 -22.22 1.33 3.23
N LEU A 61 -23.32 2.03 2.95
CA LEU A 61 -23.82 3.12 3.79
C LEU A 61 -24.28 2.61 5.16
N LYS A 62 -24.95 1.45 5.22
CA LYS A 62 -25.33 0.82 6.49
C LYS A 62 -24.09 0.51 7.34
N LEU A 63 -23.09 -0.15 6.76
CA LEU A 63 -21.85 -0.49 7.46
C LEU A 63 -21.07 0.75 7.93
N LYS A 64 -21.11 1.82 7.14
CA LYS A 64 -20.52 3.11 7.53
C LYS A 64 -21.26 3.74 8.72
N ALA A 65 -22.59 3.71 8.72
CA ALA A 65 -23.38 4.21 9.85
C ALA A 65 -23.16 3.40 11.14
N GLU A 66 -22.85 2.11 11.01
CA GLU A 66 -22.48 1.21 12.11
C GLU A 66 -21.00 1.39 12.56
N GLY A 67 -20.22 2.27 11.93
CA GLY A 67 -18.79 2.47 12.23
C GLY A 67 -17.88 1.30 11.82
N ARG A 68 -18.40 0.30 11.09
CA ARG A 68 -17.65 -0.92 10.71
C ARG A 68 -16.58 -0.67 9.65
N LEU A 69 -16.66 0.46 8.95
CA LEU A 69 -15.70 0.89 7.94
C LEU A 69 -14.72 1.95 8.46
N ASP A 70 -14.76 2.27 9.75
CA ASP A 70 -13.92 3.32 10.32
C ASP A 70 -12.45 2.92 10.29
N GLY A 71 -11.62 3.82 9.76
CA GLY A 71 -10.18 3.56 9.60
C GLY A 71 -9.82 2.52 8.54
N LEU A 72 -10.78 2.07 7.72
CA LEU A 72 -10.55 1.18 6.59
C LEU A 72 -10.71 1.91 5.26
N THR A 73 -9.85 1.57 4.30
CA THR A 73 -9.89 2.09 2.93
C THR A 73 -9.83 0.89 1.97
N PRO A 74 -10.79 0.70 1.06
CA PRO A 74 -10.69 -0.32 0.03
C PRO A 74 -9.65 0.09 -1.01
N VAL A 75 -8.70 -0.80 -1.30
CA VAL A 75 -7.61 -0.57 -2.25
C VAL A 75 -7.55 -1.72 -3.26
N LEU A 76 -7.60 -1.39 -4.54
CA LEU A 76 -7.36 -2.31 -5.63
C LEU A 76 -5.86 -2.39 -5.91
N TRP A 77 -5.22 -3.48 -5.50
CA TRP A 77 -3.79 -3.70 -5.69
C TRP A 77 -3.50 -4.36 -7.04
N ASP A 78 -2.43 -3.94 -7.70
CA ASP A 78 -1.96 -4.48 -8.98
C ASP A 78 -0.68 -5.31 -8.78
N PHE A 79 -0.80 -6.64 -8.76
CA PHE A 79 0.31 -7.58 -8.56
C PHE A 79 0.95 -8.03 -9.88
N ASP A 80 0.83 -7.24 -10.94
CA ASP A 80 1.22 -7.50 -12.34
C ASP A 80 0.47 -8.65 -13.03
N THR A 81 0.34 -9.78 -12.33
CA THR A 81 -0.33 -11.00 -12.80
C THR A 81 -1.84 -10.99 -12.57
N HIS A 82 -2.28 -10.26 -11.55
CA HIS A 82 -3.68 -10.19 -11.16
C HIS A 82 -3.92 -8.93 -10.34
N ARG A 83 -5.20 -8.54 -10.22
CA ARG A 83 -5.64 -7.45 -9.36
C ARG A 83 -6.50 -8.00 -8.24
N ARG A 84 -6.36 -7.42 -7.04
CA ARG A 84 -7.14 -7.83 -5.89
C ARG A 84 -7.46 -6.66 -4.98
N VAL A 85 -8.70 -6.62 -4.50
CA VAL A 85 -9.11 -5.66 -3.48
C VAL A 85 -8.71 -6.16 -2.10
N PHE A 86 -8.12 -5.26 -1.31
CA PHE A 86 -7.94 -5.43 0.12
C PHE A 86 -8.50 -4.20 0.85
N TRP A 87 -9.19 -4.44 1.97
CA TRP A 87 -9.60 -3.40 2.91
C TRP A 87 -8.44 -3.13 3.86
N GLU A 88 -7.70 -2.06 3.56
CA GLU A 88 -6.47 -1.71 4.25
C GLU A 88 -6.73 -0.72 5.37
N ARG A 89 -5.91 -0.76 6.43
CA ARG A 89 -5.95 0.28 7.46
C ARG A 89 -5.46 1.60 6.85
N THR A 90 -6.28 2.64 6.97
CA THR A 90 -6.02 3.95 6.37
C THR A 90 -4.70 4.58 6.83
N ASP A 91 -4.30 4.33 8.09
CA ASP A 91 -3.04 4.80 8.68
C ASP A 91 -1.79 4.10 8.13
N SER A 92 -1.95 2.92 7.53
CA SER A 92 -0.84 2.17 6.94
C SER A 92 -0.56 2.53 5.48
N LEU A 93 -1.50 3.25 4.83
CA LEU A 93 -1.37 3.67 3.43
C LEU A 93 -0.55 4.95 3.33
N ARG A 94 0.28 5.01 2.30
CA ARG A 94 1.07 6.20 1.92
C ARG A 94 0.93 6.46 0.42
N PRO A 95 1.13 7.70 -0.07
CA PRO A 95 1.22 7.95 -1.50
C PRO A 95 2.22 7.01 -2.17
N TYR A 96 1.89 6.48 -3.34
CA TYR A 96 2.74 5.49 -4.01
C TYR A 96 4.16 6.02 -4.27
N ASP A 97 4.28 7.29 -4.65
CA ASP A 97 5.58 7.93 -4.90
C ASP A 97 6.48 7.93 -3.65
N GLU A 98 5.90 8.12 -2.47
CA GLU A 98 6.62 8.05 -1.19
C GLU A 98 7.09 6.62 -0.89
N ASP A 99 6.27 5.62 -1.20
CA ASP A 99 6.65 4.20 -1.05
C ASP A 99 7.81 3.83 -2.01
N VAL A 100 7.81 4.36 -3.23
CA VAL A 100 8.92 4.19 -4.19
C VAL A 100 10.20 4.85 -3.68
N ILE A 101 10.11 6.04 -3.08
CA ILE A 101 11.26 6.73 -2.48
C ILE A 101 11.84 5.90 -1.33
N LEU A 102 10.98 5.42 -0.43
CA LEU A 102 11.40 4.57 0.69
C LEU A 102 12.03 3.27 0.21
N TRP A 103 11.46 2.63 -0.81
CA TRP A 103 12.02 1.43 -1.42
C TRP A 103 13.42 1.68 -1.98
N ARG A 104 13.65 2.79 -2.70
CA ARG A 104 14.99 3.14 -3.20
C ARG A 104 15.98 3.36 -2.07
N ALA A 105 15.56 4.08 -1.02
CA ALA A 105 16.40 4.34 0.15
C ALA A 105 16.74 3.04 0.89
N ALA A 106 15.77 2.14 1.08
CA ALA A 106 15.97 0.85 1.71
C ALA A 106 16.89 -0.06 0.88
N LYS A 107 16.73 -0.07 -0.45
CA LYS A 107 17.60 -0.80 -1.37
C LYS A 107 19.05 -0.30 -1.29
N ALA A 108 19.26 1.02 -1.32
CA ALA A 108 20.58 1.63 -1.19
C ALA A 108 21.23 1.35 0.17
N MET A 109 20.45 1.46 1.26
CA MET A 109 20.91 1.13 2.61
C MET A 109 21.35 -0.33 2.71
N ARG A 110 20.58 -1.26 2.11
CA ARG A 110 20.91 -2.68 2.16
C ARG A 110 22.15 -3.02 1.32
N LEU A 111 22.33 -2.39 0.15
CA LEU A 111 23.57 -2.53 -0.64
C LEU A 111 24.79 -2.01 0.13
N ASP A 112 24.69 -0.83 0.73
CA ASP A 112 25.75 -0.24 1.54
C ASP A 112 26.14 -1.13 2.74
N GLN A 113 25.18 -1.80 3.38
CA GLN A 113 25.43 -2.80 4.42
C GLN A 113 26.23 -4.01 3.90
N ILE A 114 25.94 -4.48 2.68
CA ILE A 114 26.61 -5.62 2.06
C ILE A 114 28.03 -5.25 1.64
N GLU A 115 28.22 -4.06 1.06
CA GLU A 115 29.52 -3.55 0.60
C GLU A 115 30.48 -3.24 1.76
N HIS A 116 29.96 -2.92 2.95
CA HIS A 116 30.75 -2.51 4.11
C HIS A 116 30.54 -3.43 5.33
N PRO A 117 30.87 -4.73 5.24
CA PRO A 117 30.55 -5.72 6.27
C PRO A 117 31.27 -5.47 7.61
N ARG A 118 32.37 -4.71 7.61
CA ARG A 118 33.16 -4.38 8.81
C ARG A 118 32.66 -3.13 9.53
N ARG A 119 31.59 -2.49 9.06
CA ARG A 119 31.09 -1.25 9.67
C ARG A 119 30.46 -1.53 11.03
N ARG A 120 30.96 -0.84 12.07
CA ARG A 120 30.50 -1.03 13.47
C ARG A 120 29.12 -0.44 13.76
N ARG A 121 28.69 0.57 12.98
CA ARG A 121 27.41 1.27 13.14
C ARG A 121 26.62 1.17 11.84
N GLN A 122 25.37 0.73 11.92
CA GLN A 122 24.44 0.80 10.80
C GLN A 122 24.01 2.26 10.56
N ARG A 123 24.01 2.67 9.29
CA ARG A 123 23.53 3.98 8.86
C ARG A 123 22.01 4.01 8.93
N ASP A 124 21.46 5.17 9.26
CA ASP A 124 20.01 5.38 9.33
C ASP A 124 19.45 5.51 7.89
N ILE A 125 18.24 5.00 7.62
CA ILE A 125 17.56 5.16 6.34
C ILE A 125 17.41 6.65 5.94
N ARG A 126 17.36 7.56 6.92
CA ARG A 126 17.37 9.02 6.71
C ARG A 126 18.57 9.52 5.90
N GLU A 127 19.69 8.81 5.96
CA GLU A 127 20.90 9.16 5.22
C GLU A 127 20.82 8.78 3.73
N PHE A 128 19.85 7.92 3.36
CA PHE A 128 19.58 7.48 2.00
C PHE A 128 18.33 8.13 1.40
N LEU A 129 17.62 8.94 2.20
CA LEU A 129 16.46 9.72 1.76
C LEU A 129 16.88 11.12 1.30
N PRO A 130 16.24 11.67 0.25
CA PRO A 130 16.41 13.08 -0.11
C PRO A 130 16.02 14.01 1.06
N GLU A 131 16.67 15.17 1.19
CA GLU A 131 16.48 16.05 2.35
C GLU A 131 15.02 16.43 2.62
N LYS A 132 14.27 16.71 1.54
CA LYS A 132 12.85 17.07 1.61
C LYS A 132 11.96 15.92 2.10
N GLN A 133 12.45 14.69 2.11
CA GLN A 133 11.71 13.45 2.35
C GLN A 133 12.19 12.69 3.59
N LYS A 134 13.08 13.27 4.40
CA LYS A 134 13.56 12.66 5.65
C LYS A 134 12.44 12.33 6.65
N HIS A 135 11.30 13.04 6.57
CA HIS A 135 10.11 12.78 7.38
C HIS A 135 9.51 11.38 7.16
N LEU A 136 9.73 10.77 5.98
CA LEU A 136 9.24 9.42 5.67
C LEU A 136 9.89 8.33 6.53
N SER A 137 11.03 8.61 7.16
CA SER A 137 11.71 7.64 8.05
C SER A 137 10.98 7.33 9.35
N PHE A 138 9.92 8.07 9.68
CA PHE A 138 9.13 7.92 10.90
C PHE A 138 7.74 7.30 10.63
N ALA A 139 7.46 6.87 9.40
CA ALA A 139 6.12 6.50 8.91
C ALA A 139 5.93 5.01 8.60
#